data_AF-A0A419DD45-F1
#
_entry.id   AF-A0A419DD45-F1
#
_cell.length_a   1.000
_cell.length_b   1.000
_cell.length_c   1.000
_cell.angle_alpha   90.00
_cell.angle_beta   90.00
_cell.angle_gamma   90.00
#
_symmetry.space_group_name_H-M   'P 1'
#
loop_
_entity.id
_entity.type
_entity.pdbx_description
1 polymer ?
#
loop_
_entity_poly.entity_id
_entity_poly.type
_entity_poly.pdbx_seq_one_letter_code
_entity_poly.pdbx_strand_id
1 'polypeptide(L)'
;MKDIDLILDDCLDHLAWGETMEDCLAAYPRQADELRPALLAVSRVKKINTFEPGAEAKAEARQRFYRARSEMSGKTERSFLSRLAYWPAALVATAAVLIAAIIGYNTQQPGTSPYIPVSIPVTSSGGNFIFLISDAVNAIADFKSLEITIDKVGLLTGSGWIEFVPEVRTIDLTLLPGEKTQAIWRGDMPEGKYSKVFIYVSDVQGVLKSTGKAVDIKLPGKKIQINSAFNISSDSTTSFIFDLTVTASGNPKNGLRYMLKPQVDESGAGSSPVSGTALDKGKSPSR
;
A
#
# COMPACT_ATOMS: atom_id res chain seq x y z
N MET A 1 1.00 27.69 -21.29
CA MET A 1 0.21 27.85 -20.04
C MET A 1 -0.39 26.50 -19.72
N LYS A 2 -0.27 26.01 -18.48
CA LYS A 2 -1.03 24.82 -18.07
C LYS A 2 -2.51 25.23 -17.93
N ASP A 3 -3.40 24.35 -18.35
CA ASP A 3 -4.84 24.51 -18.24
C ASP A 3 -5.24 24.64 -16.76
N ILE A 4 -6.17 25.53 -16.43
CA ILE A 4 -6.58 25.76 -15.06
C ILE A 4 -7.28 24.53 -14.48
N ASP A 5 -7.99 23.78 -15.31
CA ASP A 5 -8.65 22.53 -14.92
C ASP A 5 -7.64 21.49 -14.47
N LEU A 6 -6.50 21.37 -15.18
CA LEU A 6 -5.41 20.46 -14.82
C LEU A 6 -4.69 20.87 -13.55
N ILE A 7 -4.61 22.17 -13.27
CA ILE A 7 -4.00 22.68 -12.02
C ILE A 7 -4.96 22.49 -10.85
N LEU A 8 -6.27 22.67 -11.09
CA LEU A 8 -7.29 22.45 -10.07
C LEU A 8 -7.32 20.99 -9.63
N ASP A 9 -7.33 20.04 -10.56
CA ASP A 9 -7.27 18.60 -10.26
C ASP A 9 -6.02 18.24 -9.43
N ASP A 10 -4.85 18.77 -9.82
CA ASP A 10 -3.60 18.59 -9.10
C ASP A 10 -3.70 19.15 -7.66
N CYS A 11 -4.24 20.36 -7.49
CA CYS A 11 -4.47 20.94 -6.16
C CYS A 11 -5.47 20.14 -5.32
N LEU A 12 -6.53 19.60 -5.92
CA LEU A 12 -7.53 18.80 -5.22
C LEU A 12 -6.93 17.47 -4.72
N ASP A 13 -6.03 16.87 -5.50
CA ASP A 13 -5.28 15.68 -5.11
C ASP A 13 -4.35 15.98 -3.92
N HIS A 14 -3.56 17.06 -3.99
CA HIS A 14 -2.69 17.52 -2.89
C HIS A 14 -3.46 17.84 -1.60
N LEU A 15 -4.61 18.53 -1.71
CA LEU A 15 -5.52 18.78 -0.59
C LEU A 15 -6.12 17.50 0.00
N ALA A 16 -6.46 16.53 -0.85
CA ALA A 16 -6.92 15.22 -0.40
C ALA A 16 -5.83 14.46 0.38
N TRP A 17 -4.55 14.78 0.14
CA TRP A 17 -3.38 14.23 0.82
C TRP A 17 -2.95 15.00 2.08
N GLY A 18 -3.69 16.03 2.48
CA GLY A 18 -3.50 16.74 3.75
C GLY A 18 -2.58 17.95 3.69
N GLU A 19 -2.14 18.35 2.49
CA GLU A 19 -1.54 19.67 2.28
C GLU A 19 -2.59 20.78 2.46
N THR A 20 -2.14 22.00 2.77
CA THR A 20 -3.04 23.13 2.96
C THR A 20 -3.36 23.78 1.62
N MET A 21 -4.49 24.49 1.57
CA MET A 21 -4.88 25.22 0.36
C MET A 21 -3.83 26.29 0.02
N GLU A 22 -3.22 26.87 1.05
CA GLU A 22 -2.16 27.86 0.97
C GLU A 22 -0.90 27.28 0.30
N ASP A 23 -0.56 26.01 0.56
CA ASP A 23 0.56 25.32 -0.08
C ASP A 23 0.34 25.17 -1.59
N CYS A 24 -0.88 24.83 -2.02
CA CYS A 24 -1.15 24.71 -3.46
C CYS A 24 -1.20 26.07 -4.16
N LEU A 25 -1.76 27.10 -3.52
CA LEU A 25 -1.75 28.47 -4.06
C LEU A 25 -0.33 29.03 -4.20
N ALA A 26 0.58 28.65 -3.29
CA ALA A 26 2.00 29.00 -3.36
C ALA A 26 2.72 28.29 -4.53
N ALA A 27 2.31 27.06 -4.87
CA ALA A 27 2.85 26.31 -6.02
C ALA A 27 2.42 26.90 -7.37
N TYR A 28 1.28 27.58 -7.42
CA TYR A 28 0.69 28.14 -8.64
C TYR A 28 0.39 29.65 -8.53
N PRO A 29 1.41 30.51 -8.30
CA PRO A 29 1.20 31.92 -7.95
C PRO A 29 0.57 32.75 -9.07
N ARG A 30 0.71 32.32 -10.34
CA ARG A 30 0.09 33.02 -11.48
C ARG A 30 -1.41 32.76 -11.62
N GLN A 31 -1.92 31.70 -11.02
CA GLN A 31 -3.32 31.27 -11.10
C GLN A 31 -4.03 31.33 -9.75
N ALA A 32 -3.33 31.75 -8.68
CA ALA A 32 -3.80 31.68 -7.32
C ALA A 32 -5.13 32.45 -7.09
N ASP A 33 -5.28 33.61 -7.72
CA ASP A 33 -6.49 34.43 -7.58
C ASP A 33 -7.73 33.78 -8.22
N GLU A 34 -7.53 32.98 -9.28
CA GLU A 34 -8.59 32.28 -9.99
C GLU A 34 -8.90 30.90 -9.36
N LEU A 35 -7.89 30.21 -8.81
CA LEU A 35 -8.01 28.90 -8.16
C LEU A 35 -8.68 28.97 -6.79
N ARG A 36 -8.41 30.02 -6.00
CA ARG A 36 -8.92 30.16 -4.62
C ARG A 36 -10.44 29.96 -4.49
N PRO A 37 -11.32 30.61 -5.30
CA PRO A 37 -12.77 30.40 -5.18
C PRO A 37 -13.19 28.97 -5.57
N ALA A 38 -12.54 28.33 -6.54
CA ALA A 38 -12.82 26.95 -6.94
C ALA A 38 -12.49 25.95 -5.81
N LEU A 39 -11.32 26.09 -5.18
CA LEU A 39 -10.91 25.24 -4.05
C LEU A 39 -11.84 25.40 -2.83
N LEU A 40 -12.24 26.63 -2.53
CA LEU A 40 -13.21 26.90 -1.45
C LEU A 40 -14.57 26.24 -1.69
N ALA A 41 -15.07 26.26 -2.93
CA ALA A 41 -16.33 25.62 -3.28
C ALA A 41 -16.28 24.09 -3.09
N VAL A 42 -15.21 23.44 -3.54
CA VAL A 42 -15.03 21.98 -3.39
C VAL A 42 -14.90 21.56 -1.93
N SER A 43 -14.17 22.33 -1.10
CA SER A 43 -14.02 22.05 0.34
C SER A 43 -15.36 22.04 1.09
N ARG A 44 -16.32 22.88 0.65
CA ARG A 44 -17.67 22.96 1.23
C ARG A 44 -18.53 21.76 0.86
N VAL A 45 -18.43 21.28 -0.38
CA VAL A 45 -19.16 20.08 -0.83
C VAL A 45 -18.63 18.81 -0.17
N LYS A 46 -17.30 18.68 -0.02
CA LYS A 46 -16.68 17.51 0.63
C LYS A 46 -17.12 17.34 2.09
N LYS A 47 -17.34 18.44 2.81
CA LYS A 47 -17.88 18.41 4.19
C LYS A 47 -19.32 17.93 4.30
N ILE A 48 -20.09 17.95 3.20
CA ILE A 48 -21.53 17.64 3.21
C ILE A 48 -21.81 16.20 2.76
N ASN A 49 -20.91 15.57 2.01
CA ASN A 49 -21.12 14.26 1.39
C ASN A 49 -20.37 13.09 2.07
N THR A 50 -20.16 13.13 3.38
CA THR A 50 -19.68 11.95 4.13
C THR A 50 -20.85 11.00 4.42
N PHE A 51 -21.34 10.33 3.39
CA PHE A 51 -22.13 9.10 3.57
C PHE A 51 -21.17 7.92 3.50
N GLU A 52 -20.92 7.29 4.66
CA GLU A 52 -20.09 6.11 4.74
C GLU A 52 -20.99 4.87 4.91
N PRO A 53 -21.04 3.95 3.92
CA PRO A 53 -21.82 2.72 4.05
C PRO A 53 -21.33 1.89 5.24
N GLY A 54 -22.24 1.19 5.92
CA GLY A 54 -21.89 0.32 7.04
C GLY A 54 -20.88 -0.77 6.66
N ALA A 55 -20.05 -1.20 7.62
CA ALA A 55 -18.97 -2.16 7.40
C ALA A 55 -19.43 -3.46 6.72
N GLU A 56 -20.60 -3.98 7.09
CA GLU A 56 -21.20 -5.18 6.49
C GLU A 56 -21.61 -4.95 5.03
N ALA A 57 -22.23 -3.82 4.72
CA ALA A 57 -22.62 -3.46 3.35
C ALA A 57 -21.39 -3.28 2.44
N LYS A 58 -20.30 -2.70 2.98
CA LYS A 58 -19.00 -2.62 2.29
C LYS A 58 -18.43 -4.03 2.05
N ALA A 59 -18.43 -4.90 3.05
CA ALA A 59 -17.92 -6.27 2.93
C ALA A 59 -18.70 -7.08 1.88
N GLU A 60 -20.03 -7.01 1.88
CA GLU A 60 -20.85 -7.72 0.89
C GLU A 60 -20.61 -7.20 -0.54
N ALA A 61 -20.56 -5.88 -0.72
CA ALA A 61 -20.27 -5.27 -2.01
C ALA A 61 -18.90 -5.71 -2.54
N ARG A 62 -17.88 -5.80 -1.67
CA ARG A 62 -16.56 -6.34 -2.03
C ARG A 62 -16.64 -7.78 -2.49
N GLN A 63 -17.28 -8.65 -1.72
CA GLN A 63 -17.36 -10.07 -2.07
C GLN A 63 -18.04 -10.27 -3.43
N ARG A 64 -19.11 -9.51 -3.71
CA ARG A 64 -19.79 -9.52 -5.01
C ARG A 64 -18.85 -9.05 -6.13
N PHE A 65 -18.09 -7.98 -5.91
CA PHE A 65 -17.11 -7.47 -6.87
C PHE A 65 -15.99 -8.47 -7.17
N TYR A 66 -15.41 -9.10 -6.13
CA TYR A 66 -14.37 -10.12 -6.27
C TYR A 66 -14.85 -11.33 -7.07
N ARG A 67 -16.07 -11.82 -6.80
CA ARG A 67 -16.69 -12.94 -7.54
C ARG A 67 -16.94 -12.60 -9.00
N ALA A 68 -17.54 -11.44 -9.28
CA ALA A 68 -17.77 -11.00 -10.65
C ALA A 68 -16.46 -10.86 -11.45
N ARG A 69 -15.37 -10.45 -10.80
CA ARG A 69 -14.08 -10.27 -11.47
C ARG A 69 -13.32 -11.58 -11.71
N SER A 70 -13.37 -12.55 -10.78
CA SER A 70 -12.75 -13.86 -11.00
C SER A 70 -13.41 -14.61 -12.17
N GLU A 71 -14.72 -14.47 -12.33
CA GLU A 71 -15.47 -15.00 -13.47
C GLU A 71 -15.08 -14.37 -14.81
N MET A 72 -14.74 -13.07 -14.82
CA MET A 72 -14.25 -12.38 -16.02
C MET A 72 -12.80 -12.74 -16.36
N SER A 73 -11.93 -12.91 -15.36
CA SER A 73 -10.52 -13.30 -15.56
C SER A 73 -10.37 -14.67 -16.22
N GLY A 74 -11.32 -15.59 -16.00
CA GLY A 74 -11.29 -16.94 -16.59
C GLY A 74 -11.69 -17.00 -18.08
N LYS A 75 -12.28 -15.94 -18.65
CA LYS A 75 -12.80 -15.96 -20.03
C LYS A 75 -11.85 -15.36 -21.07
N THR A 76 -10.83 -14.60 -20.68
CA THR A 76 -9.96 -13.85 -21.60
C THR A 76 -8.67 -14.59 -22.01
N GLU A 77 -8.49 -15.86 -21.63
CA GLU A 77 -7.26 -16.62 -21.93
C GLU A 77 -7.31 -17.53 -23.17
N ARG A 78 -8.46 -17.65 -23.86
CA ARG A 78 -8.57 -18.68 -24.93
C ARG A 78 -8.33 -18.23 -26.38
N SER A 79 -8.01 -16.98 -26.68
CA SER A 79 -8.05 -16.53 -28.09
C SER A 79 -6.75 -16.02 -28.74
N PHE A 80 -5.68 -15.70 -28.01
CA PHE A 80 -4.50 -15.09 -28.67
C PHE A 80 -3.30 -16.05 -28.83
N LEU A 81 -3.13 -17.04 -27.95
CA LEU A 81 -1.96 -17.93 -27.97
C LEU A 81 -2.07 -19.11 -28.95
N SER A 82 -3.24 -19.39 -29.52
CA SER A 82 -3.41 -20.45 -30.53
C SER A 82 -2.90 -20.06 -31.93
N ARG A 83 -2.45 -18.82 -32.13
CA ARG A 83 -1.92 -18.32 -33.42
C ARG A 83 -0.40 -18.11 -33.47
N LEU A 84 0.32 -18.40 -32.38
CA LEU A 84 1.80 -18.26 -32.33
C LEU A 84 2.55 -19.58 -32.13
N ALA A 85 1.83 -20.70 -32.18
CA ALA A 85 2.41 -22.04 -32.03
C ALA A 85 3.02 -22.57 -33.35
N TYR A 86 3.88 -21.79 -34.02
CA TYR A 86 4.83 -22.30 -35.02
C TYR A 86 5.97 -21.29 -35.18
N TRP A 87 7.00 -21.36 -34.33
CA TRP A 87 8.38 -21.01 -34.70
C TRP A 87 9.33 -21.99 -33.96
N PRO A 88 10.32 -22.60 -34.65
CA PRO A 88 11.21 -23.55 -34.02
C PRO A 88 12.18 -22.86 -33.05
N ALA A 89 12.41 -23.55 -31.93
CA ALA A 89 13.26 -23.12 -30.84
C ALA A 89 14.74 -23.06 -31.25
N ALA A 90 15.32 -21.87 -31.20
CA ALA A 90 16.76 -21.67 -30.99
C ALA A 90 16.99 -20.28 -30.40
N LEU A 91 17.81 -20.22 -29.34
CA LEU A 91 18.30 -19.02 -28.64
C LEU A 91 17.24 -18.41 -27.69
N VAL A 92 17.45 -18.23 -26.39
CA VAL A 92 18.58 -17.53 -25.75
C VAL A 92 18.72 -18.02 -24.31
N ALA A 93 19.85 -18.67 -24.00
CA ALA A 93 20.33 -18.92 -22.66
C ALA A 93 21.49 -17.95 -22.35
N THR A 94 21.20 -16.67 -22.12
CA THR A 94 22.21 -15.66 -21.70
C THR A 94 21.54 -14.45 -21.03
N ALA A 95 20.82 -14.64 -19.93
CA ALA A 95 20.27 -13.50 -19.15
C ALA A 95 20.38 -13.64 -17.62
N ALA A 96 21.14 -14.63 -17.11
CA ALA A 96 21.28 -14.87 -15.67
C ALA A 96 22.54 -14.26 -15.03
N VAL A 97 23.42 -13.61 -15.79
CA VAL A 97 24.75 -13.16 -15.29
C VAL A 97 24.85 -11.65 -15.05
N LEU A 98 23.89 -10.82 -15.49
CA LEU A 98 23.97 -9.36 -15.33
C LEU A 98 23.33 -8.81 -14.05
N ILE A 99 22.56 -9.61 -13.31
CA ILE A 99 21.90 -9.15 -12.07
C ILE A 99 22.86 -9.16 -10.85
N ALA A 100 23.97 -9.91 -10.90
CA ALA A 100 24.92 -10.00 -9.80
C ALA A 100 25.96 -8.85 -9.75
N ALA A 101 26.02 -7.96 -10.75
CA ALA A 101 27.08 -6.96 -10.87
C ALA A 101 26.73 -5.56 -10.31
N ILE A 102 25.51 -5.34 -9.81
CA ILE A 102 25.08 -4.04 -9.23
C ILE A 102 25.12 -4.04 -7.68
N ILE A 103 25.40 -5.18 -7.04
CA ILE A 103 25.40 -5.28 -5.57
C ILE A 103 26.71 -4.77 -4.94
N GLY A 104 27.76 -4.55 -5.72
CA GLY A 104 29.06 -4.14 -5.19
C GLY A 104 29.48 -2.76 -5.68
N TYR A 105 28.86 -1.68 -5.20
CA TYR A 105 29.52 -0.40 -4.92
C TYR A 105 28.45 0.60 -4.45
N ASN A 106 28.41 0.86 -3.14
CA ASN A 106 28.40 2.20 -2.54
C ASN A 106 28.18 2.07 -1.04
N THR A 107 29.27 1.84 -0.33
CA THR A 107 29.44 2.26 1.06
C THR A 107 29.66 3.77 1.08
N GLN A 108 28.80 4.53 1.77
CA GLN A 108 29.16 5.64 2.66
C GLN A 108 27.87 6.29 3.24
N GLN A 109 27.69 6.21 4.57
CA GLN A 109 26.84 7.16 5.33
C GLN A 109 27.67 8.42 5.63
N PRO A 110 27.08 9.60 5.99
CA PRO A 110 26.61 9.81 7.37
C PRO A 110 25.41 10.76 7.52
N GLY A 111 24.69 10.63 8.65
CA GLY A 111 23.63 11.54 9.06
C GLY A 111 23.05 11.14 10.42
N THR A 112 23.87 11.24 11.47
CA THR A 112 23.47 10.93 12.85
C THR A 112 22.60 12.06 13.42
N SER A 113 21.29 11.82 13.49
CA SER A 113 20.42 12.46 14.47
C SER A 113 20.34 11.54 15.69
N PRO A 114 20.41 12.05 16.94
CA PRO A 114 20.28 11.22 18.13
C PRO A 114 18.81 10.76 18.26
N TYR A 115 18.49 9.66 17.59
CA TYR A 115 17.29 8.87 17.81
C TYR A 115 17.51 8.05 19.08
N ILE A 116 16.59 8.16 20.04
CA ILE A 116 16.50 7.24 21.17
C ILE A 116 15.47 6.18 20.78
N PRO A 117 15.87 5.02 20.20
CA PRO A 117 14.95 3.91 20.02
C PRO A 117 14.57 3.37 21.40
N VAL A 118 13.28 3.43 21.73
CA VAL A 118 12.71 2.52 22.71
C VAL A 118 12.59 1.17 22.01
N SER A 119 13.62 0.34 22.13
CA SER A 119 13.63 -1.04 21.63
C SER A 119 12.73 -1.89 22.53
N ILE A 120 11.49 -2.12 22.12
CA ILE A 120 10.64 -3.14 22.77
C ILE A 120 11.20 -4.52 22.36
N PRO A 121 11.54 -5.41 23.30
CA PRO A 121 12.02 -6.75 22.97
C PRO A 121 10.95 -7.53 22.20
N VAL A 122 11.29 -7.99 21.00
CA VAL A 122 10.42 -8.77 20.12
C VAL A 122 10.43 -10.22 20.57
N THR A 123 9.42 -10.65 21.32
CA THR A 123 9.19 -12.07 21.64
C THR A 123 8.19 -12.69 20.68
N SER A 124 8.71 -13.46 19.73
CA SER A 124 7.94 -14.19 18.73
C SER A 124 7.00 -15.24 19.36
N SER A 125 5.75 -15.27 18.85
CA SER A 125 4.61 -16.18 19.12
C SER A 125 3.59 -15.76 20.19
N GLY A 126 3.79 -14.64 20.89
CA GLY A 126 2.82 -14.01 21.79
C GLY A 126 2.56 -12.54 21.42
N GLY A 127 1.67 -11.85 22.14
CA GLY A 127 1.48 -10.41 21.97
C GLY A 127 0.02 -9.96 22.00
N ASN A 128 -0.21 -8.79 22.60
CA ASN A 128 -1.51 -8.09 22.56
C ASN A 128 -1.73 -7.30 21.25
N PHE A 129 -0.77 -7.29 20.31
CA PHE A 129 -0.92 -6.60 19.02
C PHE A 129 -0.38 -7.40 17.82
N ILE A 130 -1.10 -7.32 16.70
CA ILE A 130 -0.67 -7.85 15.39
C ILE A 130 -0.89 -6.80 14.30
N PHE A 131 0.12 -6.61 13.45
CA PHE A 131 0.07 -5.71 12.31
C PHE A 131 -0.06 -6.49 11.00
N LEU A 132 -1.11 -6.20 10.24
CA LEU A 132 -1.51 -6.92 9.04
C LEU A 132 -1.48 -5.99 7.83
N ILE A 133 -1.10 -6.53 6.68
CA ILE A 133 -1.22 -5.88 5.36
C ILE A 133 -2.32 -6.58 4.57
N SER A 134 -3.13 -5.81 3.85
CA SER A 134 -4.12 -6.29 2.87
C SER A 134 -4.09 -5.49 1.58
N ASP A 135 -4.78 -6.02 0.57
CA ASP A 135 -5.00 -5.38 -0.73
C ASP A 135 -6.49 -5.00 -0.91
N ALA A 136 -6.74 -3.79 -1.43
CA ALA A 136 -8.05 -3.42 -1.96
C ALA A 136 -8.10 -3.47 -3.48
N VAL A 137 -9.22 -4.01 -3.97
CA VAL A 137 -9.46 -4.14 -5.40
C VAL A 137 -9.52 -2.81 -6.10
N ASN A 138 -8.53 -2.60 -6.95
CA ASN A 138 -8.55 -1.56 -7.97
C ASN A 138 -7.77 -2.10 -9.18
N ALA A 139 -6.62 -1.51 -9.50
CA ALA A 139 -5.77 -1.95 -10.61
C ALA A 139 -4.90 -3.18 -10.29
N ILE A 140 -5.02 -3.78 -9.10
CA ILE A 140 -4.22 -4.95 -8.69
C ILE A 140 -4.34 -6.15 -9.65
N ALA A 141 -5.43 -6.24 -10.43
CA ALA A 141 -5.58 -7.28 -11.46
C ALA A 141 -4.50 -7.22 -12.52
N ASP A 142 -4.06 -6.02 -12.85
CA ASP A 142 -3.18 -5.77 -13.98
C ASP A 142 -1.81 -6.38 -13.71
N PHE A 143 -1.50 -6.70 -12.45
CA PHE A 143 -0.22 -7.18 -11.98
C PHE A 143 -0.17 -8.69 -11.86
N LYS A 144 0.90 -9.27 -12.40
CA LYS A 144 1.33 -10.65 -12.17
C LYS A 144 1.94 -10.80 -10.78
N SER A 145 2.70 -9.80 -10.36
CA SER A 145 3.23 -9.62 -9.01
C SER A 145 3.30 -8.13 -8.69
N LEU A 146 3.09 -7.78 -7.43
CA LEU A 146 3.20 -6.42 -6.90
C LEU A 146 3.86 -6.50 -5.52
N GLU A 147 5.18 -6.46 -5.50
CA GLU A 147 5.97 -6.56 -4.28
C GLU A 147 6.22 -5.18 -3.68
N ILE A 148 6.01 -5.05 -2.38
CA ILE A 148 6.37 -3.87 -1.59
C ILE A 148 7.38 -4.24 -0.52
N THR A 149 8.32 -3.34 -0.22
CA THR A 149 9.25 -3.50 0.90
C THR A 149 8.98 -2.46 1.98
N ILE A 150 8.66 -2.92 3.18
CA ILE A 150 8.35 -2.10 4.36
C ILE A 150 9.52 -2.20 5.35
N ASP A 151 10.20 -1.07 5.58
CA ASP A 151 11.36 -1.04 6.50
C ASP A 151 10.94 -0.82 7.95
N LYS A 152 9.83 -0.11 8.16
CA LYS A 152 9.42 0.39 9.47
C LYS A 152 7.92 0.62 9.53
N VAL A 153 7.34 0.38 10.69
CA VAL A 153 5.98 0.76 11.05
C VAL A 153 6.04 1.65 12.29
N GLY A 154 5.14 2.62 12.39
CA GLY A 154 5.02 3.45 13.58
C GLY A 154 3.57 3.73 13.98
N LEU A 155 3.32 3.72 15.28
CA LEU A 155 2.01 3.99 15.89
C LEU A 155 2.11 5.22 16.81
N LEU A 156 1.16 6.14 16.71
CA LEU A 156 1.15 7.36 17.52
C LEU A 156 0.28 7.17 18.76
N THR A 157 0.89 7.28 19.93
CA THR A 157 0.23 7.34 21.24
C THR A 157 0.08 8.79 21.72
N GLY A 158 -0.53 8.98 22.89
CA GLY A 158 -0.50 10.28 23.58
C GLY A 158 0.90 10.69 24.08
N SER A 159 1.85 9.76 24.18
CA SER A 159 3.23 10.02 24.64
C SER A 159 4.25 10.12 23.52
N GLY A 160 3.91 9.75 22.29
CA GLY A 160 4.79 9.85 21.12
C GLY A 160 4.65 8.69 20.14
N TRP A 161 5.65 8.52 19.28
CA TRP A 161 5.71 7.43 18.33
C TRP A 161 6.34 6.18 18.95
N ILE A 162 5.68 5.03 18.75
CA ILE A 162 6.28 3.71 18.94
C ILE A 162 6.58 3.16 17.55
N GLU A 163 7.84 2.89 17.27
CA GLU A 163 8.30 2.41 15.97
C GLU A 163 8.87 0.99 16.09
N PHE A 164 8.59 0.15 15.10
CA PHE A 164 9.12 -1.21 15.02
C PHE A 164 9.42 -1.61 13.58
N VAL A 165 10.28 -2.62 13.45
CA VAL A 165 10.68 -3.18 12.17
C VAL A 165 9.86 -4.45 11.92
N PRO A 166 9.24 -4.61 10.74
CA PRO A 166 8.52 -5.84 10.40
C PRO A 166 9.43 -7.07 10.41
N GLU A 167 8.87 -8.20 10.83
CA GLU A 167 9.48 -9.52 10.67
C GLU A 167 9.44 -9.96 9.19
N VAL A 168 8.32 -9.67 8.51
CA VAL A 168 8.18 -9.85 7.05
C VAL A 168 8.24 -8.48 6.41
N ARG A 169 9.33 -8.19 5.70
CA ARG A 169 9.53 -6.87 5.07
C ARG A 169 9.01 -6.78 3.65
N THR A 170 9.10 -7.87 2.90
CA THR A 170 8.68 -7.92 1.50
C THR A 170 7.38 -8.70 1.38
N ILE A 171 6.36 -8.09 0.78
CA ILE A 171 5.02 -8.68 0.61
C ILE A 171 4.58 -8.51 -0.85
N ASP A 172 4.12 -9.59 -1.48
CA ASP A 172 3.42 -9.51 -2.77
C ASP A 172 1.91 -9.31 -2.52
N LEU A 173 1.42 -8.10 -2.82
CA LEU A 173 0.02 -7.72 -2.63
C LEU A 173 -0.92 -8.52 -3.54
N THR A 174 -0.44 -9.08 -4.65
CA THR A 174 -1.28 -9.91 -5.53
C THR A 174 -1.67 -11.24 -4.90
N LEU A 175 -1.00 -11.64 -3.81
CA LEU A 175 -1.32 -12.83 -3.02
C LEU A 175 -2.37 -12.57 -1.94
N LEU A 176 -2.79 -11.31 -1.75
CA LEU A 176 -3.71 -10.87 -0.72
C LEU A 176 -5.10 -10.39 -1.21
N PRO A 177 -5.69 -10.96 -2.29
CA PRO A 177 -7.01 -10.53 -2.70
C PRO A 177 -8.08 -11.00 -1.72
N GLY A 178 -9.12 -10.20 -1.59
CA GLY A 178 -10.30 -10.53 -0.80
C GLY A 178 -10.15 -10.07 0.64
N GLU A 179 -10.41 -11.01 1.55
CA GLU A 179 -10.24 -10.84 3.00
C GLU A 179 -8.90 -11.41 3.48
N LYS A 180 -7.99 -11.73 2.55
CA LYS A 180 -6.67 -12.25 2.87
C LYS A 180 -5.79 -11.15 3.45
N THR A 181 -5.05 -11.50 4.49
CA THR A 181 -4.12 -10.59 5.16
C THR A 181 -2.78 -11.29 5.37
N GLN A 182 -1.70 -10.51 5.30
CA GLN A 182 -0.36 -10.96 5.68
C GLN A 182 0.04 -10.30 6.99
N ALA A 183 0.33 -11.10 8.01
CA ALA A 183 0.96 -10.62 9.22
C ALA A 183 2.42 -10.29 8.95
N ILE A 184 2.82 -9.06 9.27
CA ILE A 184 4.20 -8.59 9.09
C ILE A 184 4.90 -8.33 10.42
N TRP A 185 4.14 -8.22 11.51
CA TRP A 185 4.67 -8.06 12.86
C TRP A 185 3.67 -8.55 13.91
N ARG A 186 4.17 -9.12 15.01
CA ARG A 186 3.39 -9.46 16.19
C ARG A 186 4.23 -9.25 17.46
N GLY A 187 3.62 -8.75 18.52
CA GLY A 187 4.28 -8.57 19.80
C GLY A 187 3.44 -7.78 20.79
N ASP A 188 4.06 -7.45 21.92
CA ASP A 188 3.44 -6.65 22.97
C ASP A 188 3.59 -5.16 22.69
N MET A 189 2.48 -4.44 22.87
CA MET A 189 2.36 -3.00 22.75
C MET A 189 1.80 -2.41 24.04
N PRO A 190 2.24 -1.21 24.46
CA PRO A 190 1.68 -0.54 25.61
C PRO A 190 0.16 -0.38 25.50
N GLU A 191 -0.54 -0.64 26.60
CA GLU A 191 -1.98 -0.41 26.66
C GLU A 191 -2.30 1.08 26.51
N GLY A 192 -3.44 1.36 25.87
CA GLY A 192 -3.96 2.70 25.74
C GLY A 192 -4.32 3.09 24.31
N LYS A 193 -4.55 4.40 24.14
CA LYS A 193 -5.10 4.98 22.92
C LYS A 193 -4.03 5.32 21.91
N TYR A 194 -4.28 4.91 20.68
CA TYR A 194 -3.50 5.21 19.50
C TYR A 194 -4.35 6.03 18.52
N SER A 195 -3.73 6.88 17.73
CA SER A 195 -4.44 7.84 16.87
C SER A 195 -3.98 7.84 15.41
N LYS A 196 -2.77 7.37 15.13
CA LYS A 196 -2.20 7.31 13.78
C LYS A 196 -1.31 6.10 13.61
N VAL A 197 -1.22 5.65 12.38
CA VAL A 197 -0.35 4.57 11.93
C VAL A 197 0.42 5.07 10.71
N PHE A 198 1.70 4.74 10.60
CA PHE A 198 2.43 4.87 9.35
C PHE A 198 3.23 3.60 9.03
N ILE A 199 3.50 3.42 7.74
CA ILE A 199 4.50 2.50 7.23
C ILE A 199 5.54 3.28 6.41
N TYR A 200 6.80 2.85 6.46
CA TYR A 200 7.85 3.34 5.60
C TYR A 200 8.12 2.31 4.50
N VAL A 201 7.72 2.64 3.28
CA VAL A 201 7.92 1.83 2.07
C VAL A 201 9.20 2.31 1.38
N SER A 202 10.17 1.41 1.28
CA SER A 202 11.47 1.69 0.65
C SER A 202 11.52 1.34 -0.82
N ASP A 203 10.72 0.35 -1.25
CA ASP A 203 10.71 -0.14 -2.62
C ASP A 203 9.34 -0.70 -3.01
N VAL A 204 9.00 -0.57 -4.30
CA VAL A 204 7.79 -1.12 -4.91
C VAL A 204 8.13 -1.64 -6.31
N GLN A 205 7.87 -2.92 -6.55
CA GLN A 205 8.14 -3.57 -7.82
C GLN A 205 6.87 -4.22 -8.36
N GLY A 206 6.43 -3.82 -9.55
CA GLY A 206 5.26 -4.39 -10.20
C GLY A 206 5.58 -4.97 -11.56
N VAL A 207 5.05 -6.16 -11.85
CA VAL A 207 5.14 -6.80 -13.16
C VAL A 207 3.73 -6.91 -13.74
N LEU A 208 3.48 -6.37 -14.94
CA LEU A 208 2.16 -6.43 -15.57
C LEU A 208 1.87 -7.81 -16.15
N LYS A 209 0.65 -8.32 -15.98
CA LYS A 209 0.17 -9.58 -16.59
C LYS A 209 0.16 -9.51 -18.11
N SER A 210 -0.26 -8.38 -18.67
CA SER A 210 -0.46 -8.22 -20.11
C SER A 210 0.84 -8.26 -20.92
N THR A 211 1.93 -7.75 -20.34
CA THR A 211 3.23 -7.62 -21.04
C THR A 211 4.33 -8.47 -20.42
N GLY A 212 4.18 -8.91 -19.17
CA GLY A 212 5.22 -9.56 -18.39
C GLY A 212 6.38 -8.63 -18.00
N LYS A 213 6.25 -7.32 -18.21
CA LYS A 213 7.31 -6.33 -17.95
C LYS A 213 7.13 -5.62 -16.62
N ALA A 214 8.25 -5.22 -16.02
CA ALA A 214 8.27 -4.32 -14.88
C ALA A 214 7.69 -2.96 -15.26
N VAL A 215 6.95 -2.34 -14.35
CA VAL A 215 6.38 -0.99 -14.49
C VAL A 215 6.68 -0.17 -13.25
N ASP A 216 6.90 1.13 -13.47
CA ASP A 216 7.05 2.09 -12.38
C ASP A 216 5.70 2.30 -11.69
N ILE A 217 5.70 2.19 -10.36
CA ILE A 217 4.53 2.44 -9.51
C ILE A 217 4.90 3.57 -8.58
N LYS A 218 4.17 4.67 -8.74
CA LYS A 218 4.41 5.84 -7.92
C LYS A 218 3.99 5.58 -6.48
N LEU A 219 4.77 6.16 -5.59
CA LEU A 219 4.44 6.32 -4.18
C LEU A 219 4.22 7.81 -3.92
N PRO A 220 3.20 8.21 -3.14
CA PRO A 220 3.03 9.61 -2.72
C PRO A 220 4.21 10.07 -1.84
N GLY A 221 4.88 9.12 -1.19
CA GLY A 221 6.12 9.31 -0.45
C GLY A 221 6.59 8.01 0.17
N LYS A 222 7.83 7.98 0.69
CA LYS A 222 8.35 6.79 1.39
C LYS A 222 7.59 6.51 2.69
N LYS A 223 6.98 7.53 3.29
CA LYS A 223 6.14 7.40 4.49
C LYS A 223 4.66 7.49 4.11
N ILE A 224 3.91 6.42 4.33
CA ILE A 224 2.47 6.37 4.10
C ILE A 224 1.78 6.32 5.46
N GLN A 225 0.79 7.17 5.69
CA GLN A 225 0.13 7.31 7.00
C GLN A 225 -1.40 7.25 6.91
N ILE A 226 -2.01 6.77 7.99
CA ILE A 226 -3.46 6.70 8.19
C ILE A 226 -3.78 7.26 9.57
N ASN A 227 -4.78 8.14 9.63
CA ASN A 227 -5.34 8.61 10.90
C ASN A 227 -6.48 7.65 11.28
N SER A 228 -6.21 6.73 12.21
CA SER A 228 -7.18 5.76 12.69
C SER A 228 -7.00 5.61 14.20
N ALA A 229 -8.06 5.90 14.94
CA ALA A 229 -8.05 5.83 16.40
C ALA A 229 -8.43 4.43 16.87
N PHE A 230 -7.61 3.84 17.75
CA PHE A 230 -7.86 2.52 18.32
C PHE A 230 -7.26 2.39 19.71
N ASN A 231 -7.63 1.33 20.42
CA ASN A 231 -7.15 1.03 21.77
C ASN A 231 -6.49 -0.34 21.77
N ILE A 232 -5.35 -0.46 22.46
CA ILE A 232 -4.73 -1.76 22.75
C ILE A 232 -4.93 -2.04 24.24
N SER A 233 -5.32 -3.27 24.56
CA SER A 233 -5.52 -3.77 25.92
C SER A 233 -4.84 -5.13 26.08
N SER A 234 -4.56 -5.56 27.32
CA SER A 234 -3.98 -6.89 27.59
C SER A 234 -4.99 -8.04 27.54
N ASP A 235 -6.30 -7.74 27.57
CA ASP A 235 -7.37 -8.72 27.64
C ASP A 235 -7.61 -9.47 26.32
N SER A 236 -7.14 -8.90 25.20
CA SER A 236 -7.36 -9.42 23.86
C SER A 236 -6.22 -9.00 22.92
N THR A 237 -5.97 -9.82 21.88
CA THR A 237 -5.07 -9.39 20.80
C THR A 237 -5.80 -8.42 19.88
N THR A 238 -5.31 -7.19 19.84
CA THR A 238 -5.73 -6.18 18.86
C THR A 238 -5.02 -6.42 17.54
N SER A 239 -5.78 -6.54 16.45
CA SER A 239 -5.23 -6.55 15.10
C SER A 239 -5.40 -5.20 14.46
N PHE A 240 -4.40 -4.72 13.71
CA PHE A 240 -4.53 -3.54 12.84
C PHE A 240 -4.26 -3.96 11.40
N ILE A 241 -5.25 -3.76 10.54
CA ILE A 241 -5.14 -3.97 9.10
C ILE A 241 -4.75 -2.63 8.45
N PHE A 242 -3.63 -2.63 7.74
CA PHE A 242 -3.20 -1.52 6.89
C PHE A 242 -3.43 -1.92 5.44
N ASP A 243 -4.53 -1.43 4.88
CA ASP A 243 -4.96 -1.76 3.52
C ASP A 243 -4.31 -0.85 2.49
N LEU A 244 -3.77 -1.46 1.44
CA LEU A 244 -3.11 -0.79 0.33
C LEU A 244 -3.86 -1.06 -0.97
N THR A 245 -3.95 -0.06 -1.83
CA THR A 245 -4.47 -0.24 -3.19
C THR A 245 -3.50 0.32 -4.21
N VAL A 246 -3.50 -0.29 -5.40
CA VAL A 246 -2.87 0.29 -6.58
C VAL A 246 -3.96 0.81 -7.53
N THR A 247 -3.89 2.09 -7.89
CA THR A 247 -4.79 2.70 -8.89
C THR A 247 -4.07 2.88 -10.21
N ALA A 248 -4.84 2.84 -11.31
CA ALA A 248 -4.35 3.16 -12.63
C ALA A 248 -4.97 4.50 -13.11
N SER A 249 -4.17 5.31 -13.78
CA SER A 249 -4.60 6.57 -14.40
C SER A 249 -4.00 6.71 -15.80
N GLY A 250 -4.61 7.54 -16.64
CA GLY A 250 -4.17 7.76 -18.01
C GLY A 250 -4.94 6.93 -19.04
N ASN A 251 -4.44 6.92 -20.28
CA ASN A 251 -5.12 6.30 -21.42
C ASN A 251 -4.32 5.06 -21.88
N PRO A 252 -4.97 3.90 -22.10
CA PRO A 252 -4.30 2.70 -22.62
C PRO A 252 -3.47 2.93 -23.90
N LYS A 253 -3.86 3.88 -24.76
CA LYS A 253 -3.11 4.24 -25.98
C LYS A 253 -1.79 4.95 -25.68
N ASN A 254 -1.72 5.70 -24.57
CA ASN A 254 -0.58 6.53 -24.18
C ASN A 254 0.19 5.95 -22.98
N GLY A 255 -0.22 4.76 -22.51
CA GLY A 255 0.30 4.12 -21.30
C GLY A 255 -0.51 4.48 -20.05
N LEU A 256 -0.73 3.47 -19.22
CA LEU A 256 -1.27 3.64 -17.88
C LEU A 256 -0.14 3.99 -16.90
N ARG A 257 -0.47 4.80 -15.89
CA ARG A 257 0.40 5.11 -14.76
C ARG A 257 -0.21 4.52 -13.51
N TYR A 258 0.62 3.89 -12.70
CA TYR A 258 0.19 3.22 -11.48
C TYR A 258 0.65 3.98 -10.24
N MET A 259 -0.19 3.99 -9.20
CA MET A 259 0.09 4.64 -7.92
C MET A 259 -0.36 3.73 -6.78
N LEU A 260 0.51 3.49 -5.80
CA LEU A 260 0.17 2.79 -4.57
C LEU A 260 -0.29 3.81 -3.52
N LYS A 261 -1.44 3.57 -2.89
CA LYS A 261 -2.00 4.46 -1.85
C LYS A 261 -2.62 3.66 -0.70
N PRO A 262 -2.69 4.23 0.51
CA PRO A 262 -3.44 3.62 1.60
C PRO A 262 -4.96 3.71 1.33
N GLN A 263 -5.71 2.72 1.79
CA GLN A 263 -7.17 2.76 1.83
C GLN A 263 -7.63 2.98 3.26
N VAL A 264 -7.86 4.24 3.60
CA VAL A 264 -8.19 4.68 4.96
C VAL A 264 -9.46 4.00 5.46
N ASP A 265 -10.51 3.95 4.64
CA ASP A 265 -11.82 3.40 4.97
C ASP A 265 -11.84 1.87 5.17
N GLU A 266 -10.75 1.20 4.81
CA GLU A 266 -10.57 -0.25 4.90
C GLU A 266 -9.49 -0.65 5.90
N SER A 267 -8.75 0.34 6.38
CA SER A 267 -7.71 0.16 7.37
C SER A 267 -8.28 0.43 8.75
N GLY A 268 -7.85 -0.32 9.75
CA GLY A 268 -8.30 -0.10 11.11
C GLY A 268 -8.00 -1.25 12.04
N ALA A 269 -8.32 -1.00 13.31
CA ALA A 269 -8.18 -2.01 14.34
C ALA A 269 -9.45 -2.84 14.52
N GLY A 270 -9.26 -4.13 14.78
CA GLY A 270 -10.33 -5.06 15.14
C GLY A 270 -9.87 -6.08 16.17
N SER A 271 -10.83 -6.62 16.93
CA SER A 271 -10.62 -7.65 17.96
C SER A 271 -11.22 -8.97 17.49
N SER A 272 -10.42 -9.92 16.97
CA SER A 272 -10.81 -11.35 16.77
C SER A 272 -9.69 -12.17 16.11
N PRO A 273 -9.72 -13.53 16.21
CA PRO A 273 -8.57 -14.37 15.91
C PRO A 273 -8.30 -14.38 14.40
N VAL A 274 -7.18 -13.80 14.02
CA VAL A 274 -6.77 -13.72 12.61
C VAL A 274 -6.34 -15.12 12.17
N SER A 275 -7.08 -15.73 11.24
CA SER A 275 -6.58 -16.79 10.34
C SER A 275 -5.52 -16.19 9.40
N GLY A 276 -4.40 -15.76 9.96
CA GLY A 276 -3.23 -15.36 9.21
C GLY A 276 -2.49 -16.63 8.81
N THR A 277 -1.95 -16.68 7.58
CA THR A 277 -0.92 -17.66 7.27
C THR A 277 0.23 -17.44 8.24
N ALA A 278 0.39 -18.39 9.17
CA ALA A 278 1.41 -18.34 10.20
C ALA A 278 2.78 -18.11 9.57
N LEU A 279 3.64 -17.37 10.27
CA LEU A 279 5.04 -17.19 9.91
C LEU A 279 5.69 -18.58 9.84
N ASP A 280 5.84 -19.13 8.63
CA ASP A 280 6.44 -20.44 8.42
C ASP A 280 7.94 -20.35 8.73
N LYS A 281 8.31 -20.74 9.95
CA LYS A 281 9.71 -20.93 10.32
C LYS A 281 10.15 -22.27 9.76
N GLY A 282 10.83 -22.22 8.62
CA GLY A 282 11.48 -23.38 8.01
C GLY A 282 12.25 -24.22 9.04
N LYS A 283 11.75 -25.42 9.28
CA LYS A 283 12.38 -26.42 10.13
C LYS A 283 13.59 -26.99 9.39
N SER A 284 14.79 -26.65 9.85
CA SER A 284 16.02 -27.28 9.39
C SER A 284 16.04 -28.76 9.82
N PRO A 285 16.36 -29.71 8.93
CA PRO A 285 16.45 -31.11 9.30
C PRO A 285 17.72 -31.37 10.10
N SER A 286 17.56 -31.82 11.34
CA SER A 286 18.65 -32.37 12.15
C SER A 286 19.20 -33.62 11.44
N ARG A 287 20.51 -33.62 11.19
CA ARG A 287 21.30 -34.80 10.86
C ARG A 287 21.69 -35.55 12.13
#